data_AF-A0A7V0TZN5-F1
#
_entry.id   AF-A0A7V0TZN5-F1
#
_cell.length_a   1.000
_cell.length_b   1.000
_cell.length_c   1.000
_cell.angle_alpha   90.00
_cell.angle_beta   90.00
_cell.angle_gamma   90.00
#
_symmetry.space_group_name_H-M   'P 1'
#
loop_
_entity.id
_entity.type
_entity.pdbx_description
1 polymer ?
#
loop_
_entity_poly.entity_id
_entity_poly.type
_entity_poly.pdbx_seq_one_letter_code
_entity_poly.pdbx_strand_id
1 'polypeptide(L)'
;MIEIISPEQPTFVPAQSRPWKASIKVDNDYWNRFDYPQFEYECDWIFILNNKPYEEYLITNGFYDEQTNGKTCGFTSPFIKEAGELKAQVTLNIFDSENLFDADGNYLEEEKTLIDSITATREYTVQPYQ
;
A
#
# COMPACT_ATOMS: atom_id res chain seq x y z
N MET A 1 -11.02 4.64 -7.38
CA MET A 1 -10.78 4.96 -5.96
C MET A 1 -10.07 3.79 -5.27
N ILE A 2 -9.19 4.06 -4.31
CA ILE A 2 -8.63 3.05 -3.41
C ILE A 2 -9.37 3.12 -2.07
N GLU A 3 -9.58 1.97 -1.42
CA GLU A 3 -10.36 1.86 -0.17
C GLU A 3 -9.73 0.84 0.77
N ILE A 4 -9.40 1.23 2.01
CA ILE A 4 -8.89 0.30 3.04
C ILE A 4 -10.06 -0.55 3.57
N ILE A 5 -10.05 -1.84 3.24
CA ILE A 5 -11.09 -2.80 3.60
C ILE A 5 -10.72 -3.65 4.83
N SER A 6 -9.44 -3.73 5.20
CA SER A 6 -8.97 -4.50 6.34
C SER A 6 -7.96 -3.72 7.19
N PRO A 7 -8.04 -3.76 8.54
CA PRO A 7 -9.06 -4.43 9.35
C PRO A 7 -10.50 -3.94 9.08
N GLU A 8 -11.46 -4.87 9.08
CA GLU A 8 -12.87 -4.54 8.85
C GLU A 8 -13.48 -3.78 10.02
N GLN A 9 -13.13 -4.21 11.23
CA GLN A 9 -13.60 -3.58 12.46
C GLN A 9 -12.82 -2.27 12.70
N PRO A 10 -13.51 -1.18 13.08
CA PRO A 10 -12.85 0.09 13.38
C PRO A 10 -12.06 0.03 14.70
N THR A 11 -12.21 -1.05 15.49
CA THR A 11 -11.62 -1.17 16.82
C THR A 11 -10.92 -2.52 16.97
N PHE A 12 -9.73 -2.53 17.57
CA PHE A 12 -9.00 -3.78 17.81
C PHE A 12 -8.06 -3.74 19.03
N VAL A 13 -7.66 -4.92 19.51
CA VAL A 13 -6.73 -5.10 20.65
C VAL A 13 -5.28 -4.95 20.15
N PRO A 14 -4.39 -4.31 20.95
CA PRO A 14 -2.98 -4.11 20.62
C PRO A 14 -2.21 -5.41 20.55
N ALA A 15 -1.01 -5.35 19.96
CA ALA A 15 -0.05 -6.45 19.84
C ALA A 15 -0.59 -7.69 19.12
N GLN A 16 -1.62 -7.54 18.28
CA GLN A 16 -2.12 -8.60 17.41
C GLN A 16 -1.75 -8.32 15.95
N SER A 17 -1.30 -9.35 15.23
CA SER A 17 -1.09 -9.23 13.78
C SER A 17 -2.41 -8.96 13.09
N ARG A 18 -2.41 -8.02 12.14
CA ARG A 18 -3.59 -7.72 11.33
C ARG A 18 -3.25 -7.84 9.85
N PRO A 19 -4.15 -8.41 9.04
CA PRO A 19 -4.08 -8.25 7.60
C PRO A 19 -4.49 -6.82 7.28
N TRP A 20 -3.58 -6.05 6.68
CA TRP A 20 -3.89 -4.73 6.14
C TRP A 20 -4.17 -4.92 4.66
N LYS A 21 -5.32 -4.41 4.22
CA LYS A 21 -5.74 -4.59 2.84
C LYS A 21 -6.54 -3.40 2.36
N ALA A 22 -6.23 -2.96 1.15
CA ALA A 22 -6.99 -2.00 0.40
C ALA A 22 -7.43 -2.57 -0.94
N SER A 23 -8.67 -2.29 -1.33
CA SER A 23 -9.23 -2.61 -2.63
C SER A 23 -9.04 -1.42 -3.57
N ILE A 24 -8.58 -1.68 -4.79
CA ILE A 24 -8.42 -0.68 -5.82
C ILE A 24 -9.59 -0.82 -6.80
N LYS A 25 -10.52 0.14 -6.71
CA LYS A 25 -11.76 0.24 -7.50
C LYS A 25 -11.66 1.45 -8.43
N VAL A 26 -10.69 1.46 -9.34
CA VAL A 26 -10.65 2.41 -10.47
C VAL A 26 -11.29 1.75 -11.69
N ASP A 27 -11.81 2.56 -12.61
CA ASP A 27 -12.46 2.06 -13.81
C ASP A 27 -11.46 1.40 -14.77
N ASN A 28 -11.97 0.62 -15.71
CA ASN A 28 -11.13 -0.05 -16.71
C ASN A 28 -10.42 0.97 -17.61
N ASP A 29 -11.04 2.11 -17.89
CA ASP A 29 -10.44 3.16 -18.73
C ASP A 29 -9.19 3.76 -18.09
N TYR A 30 -9.16 3.88 -16.76
CA TYR A 30 -7.97 4.26 -16.01
C TYR A 30 -6.87 3.20 -16.15
N TRP A 31 -7.19 1.91 -15.97
CA TRP A 31 -6.21 0.83 -16.13
C TRP A 31 -5.71 0.66 -17.56
N ASN A 32 -6.55 0.89 -18.55
CA ASN A 32 -6.19 0.81 -19.96
C ASN A 32 -5.11 1.84 -20.35
N ARG A 33 -4.92 2.90 -19.55
CA ARG A 33 -3.79 3.84 -19.71
C ARG A 33 -2.46 3.23 -19.29
N PHE A 34 -2.51 2.17 -18.49
CA PHE A 34 -1.36 1.47 -17.90
C PHE A 34 -1.29 -0.01 -18.33
N ASP A 35 -1.87 -0.36 -19.49
CA ASP A 35 -1.96 -1.73 -20.02
C ASP A 35 -0.72 -2.13 -20.86
N TYR A 36 0.43 -1.54 -20.57
CA TYR A 36 1.71 -1.93 -21.16
C TYR A 36 2.55 -2.70 -20.13
N PRO A 37 3.34 -3.71 -20.55
CA PRO A 37 4.14 -4.55 -19.64
C PRO A 37 5.24 -3.82 -18.87
N GLN A 38 5.42 -2.53 -19.14
CA GLN A 38 6.41 -1.64 -18.51
C GLN A 38 5.94 -1.00 -17.21
N PHE A 39 4.66 -1.09 -16.84
CA PHE A 39 4.17 -0.43 -15.62
C PHE A 39 4.35 -1.30 -14.39
N GLU A 40 4.90 -0.69 -13.34
CA GLU A 40 5.08 -1.29 -12.03
C GLU A 40 4.18 -0.63 -10.97
N TYR A 41 3.75 -1.44 -10.01
CA TYR A 41 2.79 -1.04 -8.98
C TYR A 41 3.37 -1.34 -7.60
N GLU A 42 3.58 -0.30 -6.80
CA GLU A 42 4.08 -0.43 -5.42
C GLU A 42 3.06 0.14 -4.44
N CYS A 43 2.93 -0.49 -3.28
CA CYS A 43 1.97 -0.09 -2.25
C CYS A 43 2.71 0.35 -0.98
N ASP A 44 2.59 1.60 -0.59
CA ASP A 44 3.19 2.14 0.63
C ASP A 44 2.14 2.29 1.71
N TRP A 45 2.42 1.72 2.89
CA TRP A 45 1.57 1.88 4.07
C TRP A 45 2.23 2.73 5.14
N ILE A 46 1.49 3.70 5.66
CA ILE A 46 1.90 4.60 6.74
C ILE A 46 0.89 4.52 7.88
N PHE A 47 1.40 4.51 9.11
CA PHE A 47 0.60 4.46 10.33
C PHE A 47 0.89 5.67 11.20
N ILE A 48 -0.17 6.34 11.65
CA ILE A 48 -0.10 7.49 12.56
C ILE A 48 -0.89 7.11 13.80
N LEU A 49 -0.21 6.98 14.94
CA LEU A 49 -0.81 6.64 16.22
C LEU A 49 -0.74 7.84 17.16
N ASN A 50 -1.86 8.23 17.76
CA ASN A 50 -1.95 9.35 18.71
C ASN A 50 -1.30 10.64 18.14
N ASN A 51 -1.60 10.95 16.88
CA ASN A 51 -1.05 12.10 16.12
C ASN A 51 0.48 12.10 15.94
N LYS A 52 1.13 10.94 16.04
CA LYS A 52 2.56 10.78 15.76
C LYS A 52 2.77 9.69 14.72
N PRO A 53 3.71 9.86 13.78
CA PRO A 53 4.15 8.74 12.94
C PRO A 53 4.50 7.55 13.83
N TYR A 54 3.95 6.39 13.53
CA TYR A 54 4.28 5.18 14.24
C TYR A 54 5.63 4.68 13.70
N GLU A 55 6.72 5.21 14.27
CA GLU A 55 8.09 5.18 13.72
C GLU A 55 8.65 3.78 13.45
N GLU A 56 8.13 2.72 14.10
CA GLU A 56 8.51 1.33 13.78
C GLU A 56 8.14 0.92 12.33
N TYR A 57 7.26 1.68 11.65
CA TYR A 57 6.72 1.35 10.33
C TYR A 57 6.50 2.60 9.47
N LEU A 58 7.56 3.40 9.32
CA LEU A 58 7.56 4.64 8.53
C LEU A 58 7.06 4.44 7.10
N ILE A 59 7.42 3.30 6.48
CA ILE A 59 6.84 2.80 5.23
C ILE A 59 6.85 1.28 5.32
N THR A 60 5.68 0.64 5.23
CA THR A 60 5.61 -0.80 5.00
C THR A 60 5.21 -1.08 3.56
N ASN A 61 6.10 -1.74 2.83
CA ASN A 61 5.83 -2.18 1.46
C ASN A 61 4.75 -3.26 1.50
N GLY A 62 3.58 -2.94 0.94
CA GLY A 62 2.55 -3.90 0.59
C GLY A 62 2.87 -4.58 -0.73
N PHE A 63 2.24 -5.73 -0.95
CA PHE A 63 2.18 -6.34 -2.27
C PHE A 63 0.95 -5.82 -3.01
N TYR A 64 1.15 -5.50 -4.29
CA TYR A 64 0.06 -5.37 -5.25
C TYR A 64 -0.29 -6.78 -5.75
N ASP A 65 -1.57 -7.13 -5.72
CA ASP A 65 -2.08 -8.41 -6.21
C ASP A 65 -3.29 -8.18 -7.10
N GLU A 66 -3.22 -8.73 -8.31
CA GLU A 66 -4.28 -8.76 -9.30
C GLU A 66 -4.85 -10.17 -9.38
N GLN A 67 -5.81 -10.46 -8.49
CA GLN A 67 -6.57 -11.71 -8.54
C GLN A 67 -7.85 -11.54 -9.35
N THR A 68 -8.50 -12.66 -9.69
CA THR A 68 -9.79 -12.73 -10.39
C THR A 68 -10.91 -11.88 -9.75
N ASN A 69 -10.77 -11.52 -8.46
CA ASN A 69 -11.71 -10.71 -7.69
C ASN A 69 -11.27 -9.24 -7.50
N GLY A 70 -10.27 -8.78 -8.25
CA GLY A 70 -9.84 -7.38 -8.31
C GLY A 70 -8.41 -7.12 -7.83
N LYS A 71 -8.02 -5.86 -7.91
CA LYS A 71 -6.68 -5.36 -7.61
C LYS A 71 -6.59 -4.89 -6.16
N THR A 72 -5.55 -5.32 -5.44
CA THR A 72 -5.45 -5.05 -4.00
C THR A 72 -4.02 -4.67 -3.59
N CYS A 73 -3.91 -3.75 -2.64
CA CYS A 73 -2.68 -3.51 -1.89
C CYS A 73 -2.82 -4.19 -0.54
N GLY A 74 -1.89 -5.05 -0.14
CA GLY A 74 -1.98 -5.71 1.16
C GLY A 74 -0.65 -6.13 1.76
N PHE A 75 -0.66 -6.39 3.06
CA PHE A 75 0.44 -7.03 3.78
C PHE A 75 -0.07 -7.51 5.14
N THR A 76 0.74 -8.31 5.84
CA THR A 76 0.44 -8.71 7.22
C THR A 76 1.37 -7.97 8.17
N SER A 77 0.76 -7.22 9.09
CA SER A 77 1.33 -6.54 10.26
C SER A 77 2.17 -5.29 10.03
N PRO A 78 1.80 -4.21 10.75
CA PRO A 78 2.63 -3.76 11.83
C PRO A 78 1.93 -4.04 13.15
N PHE A 79 2.62 -4.67 14.09
CA PHE A 79 2.04 -4.97 15.40
C PHE A 79 1.88 -3.62 16.11
N ILE A 80 0.66 -3.09 16.14
CA ILE A 80 0.37 -1.84 16.85
C ILE A 80 0.35 -2.17 18.34
N LYS A 81 1.43 -1.82 19.06
CA LYS A 81 1.68 -2.22 20.44
C LYS A 81 0.96 -1.35 21.45
N GLU A 82 0.72 -0.09 21.08
CA GLU A 82 0.16 0.93 21.95
C GLU A 82 -1.32 1.17 21.64
N ALA A 83 -2.08 1.49 22.70
CA ALA A 83 -3.48 1.90 22.57
C ALA A 83 -3.60 3.34 22.06
N GLY A 84 -4.72 3.67 21.42
CA GLY A 84 -4.96 5.03 20.94
C GLY A 84 -5.73 5.14 19.64
N GLU A 85 -5.76 6.36 19.11
CA GLU A 85 -6.31 6.66 17.80
C GLU A 85 -5.27 6.37 16.72
N LEU A 86 -5.61 5.47 15.80
CA LEU A 86 -4.73 5.04 14.72
C LEU A 86 -5.32 5.46 13.38
N LYS A 87 -4.56 6.21 12.60
CA LYS A 87 -4.84 6.45 11.18
C LYS A 87 -3.91 5.59 10.34
N ALA A 88 -4.48 4.71 9.51
CA ALA A 88 -3.76 3.99 8.47
C ALA A 88 -3.92 4.73 7.15
N GLN A 89 -2.84 4.85 6.40
CA GLN A 89 -2.79 5.40 5.06
C GLN A 89 -2.15 4.38 4.13
N VAL A 90 -2.71 4.21 2.94
CA VAL A 90 -2.12 3.44 1.85
C VAL A 90 -1.99 4.33 0.63
N THR A 91 -0.83 4.27 -0.04
CA THR A 91 -0.61 4.89 -1.34
C THR A 91 -0.25 3.80 -2.34
N LEU A 92 -1.00 3.70 -3.43
CA LEU A 92 -0.60 2.95 -4.62
C LEU A 92 0.22 3.89 -5.50
N ASN A 93 1.49 3.59 -5.70
CA ASN A 93 2.37 4.27 -6.64
C ASN A 93 2.39 3.49 -7.95
N ILE A 94 2.27 4.21 -9.07
CA ILE A 94 2.36 3.67 -10.42
C ILE A 94 3.64 4.21 -11.05
N PHE A 95 4.52 3.31 -11.49
CA PHE A 95 5.78 3.65 -12.12
C PHE A 95 5.80 3.20 -13.58
N ASP A 96 6.35 4.02 -14.46
CA ASP A 96 6.84 3.59 -15.77
C ASP A 96 8.25 3.05 -15.58
N SER A 97 8.47 1.79 -15.95
CA SER A 97 9.72 1.06 -15.72
C SER A 97 10.37 0.69 -17.06
N GLU A 98 11.60 1.18 -17.26
CA GLU A 98 12.38 0.91 -18.46
C GLU A 98 13.71 0.24 -18.09
N ASN A 99 14.01 -0.86 -18.79
CA ASN A 99 15.32 -1.51 -18.67
C ASN A 99 16.32 -0.78 -19.56
N LEU A 100 17.38 -0.27 -18.95
CA LEU A 100 18.48 0.38 -19.66
C LEU A 100 19.54 -0.67 -20.05
N PHE A 101 20.01 -0.59 -21.28
CA PHE A 101 21.04 -1.48 -21.84
C PHE A 101 22.22 -0.66 -22.36
N ASP A 102 23.43 -1.22 -22.28
CA ASP A 102 24.60 -0.63 -22.93
C ASP A 102 24.59 -0.82 -24.45
N ALA A 103 25.59 -0.26 -25.14
CA ALA A 103 25.71 -0.35 -26.60
C ALA A 103 25.92 -1.79 -27.11
N ASP A 104 26.35 -2.71 -26.24
CA ASP A 104 26.58 -4.13 -26.55
C ASP A 104 25.33 -4.99 -26.22
N GLY A 105 24.26 -4.37 -25.71
CA GLY A 105 23.00 -5.02 -25.35
C GLY A 105 23.01 -5.70 -23.97
N ASN A 106 23.99 -5.40 -23.11
CA ASN A 106 23.98 -5.88 -21.73
C ASN A 106 23.07 -5.02 -20.87
N TYR A 107 22.31 -5.66 -19.96
CA TYR A 107 21.51 -4.97 -18.96
C TYR A 107 22.39 -4.14 -18.02
N LEU A 108 22.00 -2.88 -17.81
CA LEU A 108 22.66 -1.95 -16.89
C LEU A 108 21.85 -1.82 -15.59
N GLU A 109 20.65 -1.25 -15.70
CA GLU A 109 19.76 -0.99 -14.58
C GLU A 109 18.31 -0.84 -15.06
N GLU A 110 17.40 -0.83 -14.11
CA GLU A 110 15.98 -0.51 -14.31
C GLU A 110 15.75 0.92 -13.82
N GLU A 111 15.24 1.78 -14.68
CA GLU A 111 14.83 3.14 -14.31
C GLU A 111 13.32 3.17 -14.08
N LYS A 112 12.91 3.56 -12.86
CA LYS A 112 11.50 3.73 -12.49
C LYS A 112 11.14 5.21 -12.38
N THR A 113 10.16 5.64 -13.16
CA THR A 113 9.59 6.99 -13.10
C THR A 113 8.19 6.95 -12.50
N LEU A 114 7.97 7.62 -11.36
CA LEU A 114 6.64 7.75 -10.76
C LEU A 114 5.74 8.58 -11.69
N ILE A 115 4.68 7.98 -12.21
CA ILE A 115 3.75 8.63 -13.14
C ILE A 115 2.42 8.98 -12.49
N ASP A 116 1.97 8.22 -11.49
CA ASP A 116 0.76 8.52 -10.74
C ASP A 116 0.77 7.92 -9.33
N SER A 117 -0.07 8.45 -8.45
CA SER A 117 -0.26 7.94 -7.10
C SER A 117 -1.71 8.07 -6.64
N ILE A 118 -2.24 7.04 -5.99
CA ILE A 118 -3.59 7.04 -5.43
C ILE A 118 -3.53 6.71 -3.95
N THR A 119 -4.04 7.61 -3.10
CA THR A 119 -4.01 7.46 -1.64
C THR A 119 -5.40 7.20 -1.05
N ALA A 120 -5.46 6.36 -0.01
CA ALA A 120 -6.61 6.25 0.88
C ALA A 120 -6.18 6.25 2.34
N THR A 121 -7.09 6.69 3.20
CA THR A 121 -6.89 6.70 4.65
C THR A 121 -8.08 6.10 5.36
N ARG A 122 -7.84 5.46 6.50
CA ARG A 122 -8.89 4.95 7.39
C ARG A 122 -8.47 5.06 8.84
N GLU A 123 -9.43 5.44 9.67
CA GLU A 123 -9.25 5.61 11.12
C GLU A 123 -9.71 4.36 11.88
N TYR A 124 -8.99 4.09 12.97
CA TYR A 124 -9.15 2.96 13.86
C TYR A 124 -8.94 3.38 15.32
N THR A 125 -9.46 2.58 16.24
CA THR A 125 -9.21 2.68 17.68
C THR A 125 -8.51 1.42 18.18
N VAL A 126 -7.34 1.58 18.79
CA VAL A 126 -6.61 0.51 19.47
C VAL A 126 -6.97 0.54 20.96
N GLN A 127 -7.61 -0.52 21.45
CA GLN A 127 -8.09 -0.56 22.83
C GLN A 127 -6.95 -0.75 23.83
N PRO A 128 -7.05 -0.25 25.07
CA PRO A 128 -6.11 -0.62 26.12
C PRO A 128 -6.17 -2.14 26.40
N TYR A 129 -5.03 -2.74 26.71
CA TYR A 129 -4.99 -4.11 27.22
C TYR A 129 -5.73 -4.16 28.56
N GLN A 130 -6.65 -5.12 28.72
CA GLN A 130 -7.39 -5.33 29.97
C GLN A 130 -6.61 -6.17 30.96
#